data_AF-A0A440APN7-F1
#
_entry.id   AF-A0A440APN7-F1
#
_cell.length_a   1.000
_cell.length_b   1.000
_cell.length_c   1.000
_cell.angle_alpha   90.00
_cell.angle_beta   90.00
_cell.angle_gamma   90.00
#
_symmetry.space_group_name_H-M   'P 1'
#
loop_
_entity.id
_entity.type
_entity.pdbx_description
1 polymer ?
#
loop_
_entity_poly.entity_id
_entity_poly.type
_entity_poly.pdbx_seq_one_letter_code
_entity_poly.pdbx_strand_id
1 'polypeptide(L)'
;MTASRFATRLNSFASRPQAEWPDLVGKPSMLQMAARAAKVAGLTDLDLNFPDHVDEKPAEMARKLGDVGLSVNGFAMRYYSNPAFKLGAFTNPDIAVRREAIDLTKAGIDAAREAGSNLMTLWLGQDGFDYAFQADYAALWQHEIDGIREVAAHDPDCQISLEYKPNEPRSYSLMPDAATTLLAIREIGLPNLGVTLDFAHVLYADEQPAFAAALVARHSKLLGVHLNDGYAKRDDGLMVGAVHTLQTIELLRQIRRDGYAGAIYFDTFPDMTGLDPVHECEVNIATVKRMLRVVERLEKDNRLSTAVDRQDAVASQAIIQEAMLGPDS
;
A
#
# COMPACT_ATOMS: atom_id res chain seq x y z
N MET A 1 18.31 -15.25 -6.10
CA MET A 1 17.16 -14.35 -5.91
C MET A 1 17.44 -13.56 -4.66
N THR A 2 17.36 -12.24 -4.70
CA THR A 2 17.29 -11.44 -3.47
C THR A 2 16.12 -11.98 -2.64
N ALA A 3 16.33 -12.17 -1.33
CA ALA A 3 15.25 -12.62 -0.46
C ALA A 3 14.10 -11.60 -0.54
N SER A 4 12.88 -12.07 -0.80
CA SER A 4 11.70 -11.20 -0.82
C SER A 4 11.53 -10.56 0.56
N ARG A 5 11.42 -9.23 0.60
CA ARG A 5 11.05 -8.46 1.79
C ARG A 5 9.53 -8.47 1.96
N PHE A 6 9.07 -8.63 3.19
CA PHE A 6 7.66 -8.61 3.54
C PHE A 6 7.44 -7.59 4.65
N ALA A 7 6.45 -6.73 4.45
CA ALA A 7 5.99 -5.74 5.40
C ALA A 7 4.51 -5.98 5.74
N THR A 8 4.02 -5.35 6.80
CA THR A 8 2.61 -5.49 7.20
C THR A 8 2.12 -4.26 7.96
N ARG A 9 0.81 -4.05 7.92
CA ARG A 9 0.11 -3.03 8.70
C ARG A 9 0.28 -3.29 10.20
N LEU A 10 1.08 -2.48 10.88
CA LEU A 10 1.35 -2.67 12.31
C LEU A 10 0.07 -2.63 13.17
N ASN A 11 -0.92 -1.79 12.81
CA ASN A 11 -2.20 -1.70 13.51
C ASN A 11 -2.96 -3.03 13.57
N SER A 12 -2.77 -3.91 12.59
CA SER A 12 -3.40 -5.23 12.55
C SER A 12 -2.96 -6.11 13.73
N PHE A 13 -1.78 -5.86 14.31
CA PHE A 13 -1.25 -6.56 15.47
C PHE A 13 -1.91 -6.14 16.81
N ALA A 14 -2.77 -5.13 16.80
CA ALA A 14 -3.67 -4.82 17.90
C ALA A 14 -4.87 -5.79 17.99
N SER A 15 -5.13 -6.59 16.96
CA SER A 15 -6.24 -7.55 16.95
C SER A 15 -6.15 -8.56 18.09
N ARG A 16 -7.30 -8.87 18.69
CA ARG A 16 -7.44 -9.88 19.77
C ARG A 16 -6.35 -9.72 20.86
N PRO A 17 -6.22 -8.54 21.48
CA PRO A 17 -5.08 -8.23 22.34
C PRO A 17 -5.02 -9.13 23.58
N GLN A 18 -6.17 -9.54 24.12
CA GLN A 18 -6.25 -10.40 25.31
C GLN A 18 -5.66 -11.80 25.12
N ALA A 19 -5.48 -12.26 23.87
CA ALA A 19 -4.81 -13.53 23.59
C ALA A 19 -3.29 -13.43 23.75
N GLU A 20 -2.73 -12.22 23.62
CA GLU A 20 -1.29 -11.96 23.70
C GLU A 20 -0.92 -11.29 25.04
N TRP A 21 -1.74 -10.35 25.50
CA TRP A 21 -1.57 -9.59 26.73
C TRP A 21 -2.86 -9.64 27.58
N PRO A 22 -3.08 -10.68 28.38
CA PRO A 22 -4.33 -10.88 29.14
C PRO A 22 -4.65 -9.78 30.17
N ASP A 23 -3.62 -9.09 30.66
CA ASP A 23 -3.74 -8.02 31.66
C ASP A 23 -3.73 -6.62 31.03
N LEU A 24 -3.74 -6.51 29.69
CA LEU A 24 -3.69 -5.23 29.00
C LEU A 24 -5.00 -4.45 29.19
N VAL A 25 -4.86 -3.20 29.63
CA VAL A 25 -5.95 -2.23 29.68
C VAL A 25 -5.76 -1.20 28.57
N GLY A 26 -6.73 -1.08 27.68
CA GLY A 26 -6.68 -0.16 26.54
C GLY A 26 -6.07 -0.78 25.28
N LYS A 27 -5.51 0.08 24.41
CA LYS A 27 -4.84 -0.35 23.16
C LYS A 27 -3.38 -0.71 23.45
N PRO A 28 -2.80 -1.71 22.75
CA PRO A 28 -1.38 -1.97 22.85
C PRO A 28 -0.58 -0.79 22.30
N SER A 29 0.57 -0.54 22.91
CA SER A 29 1.55 0.42 22.38
C SER A 29 2.13 -0.05 21.05
N MET A 30 2.72 0.89 20.30
CA MET A 30 3.44 0.58 19.05
C MET A 30 4.51 -0.49 19.27
N LEU A 31 5.34 -0.38 20.33
CA LEU A 31 6.38 -1.36 20.63
C LEU A 31 5.83 -2.74 21.02
N GLN A 32 4.68 -2.81 21.70
CA GLN A 32 4.00 -4.08 21.95
C GLN A 32 3.55 -4.72 20.64
N MET A 33 2.90 -3.97 19.76
CA MET A 33 2.51 -4.46 18.44
C MET A 33 3.72 -4.93 17.63
N ALA A 34 4.83 -4.19 17.66
CA ALA A 34 6.05 -4.55 16.95
C ALA A 34 6.69 -5.83 17.50
N ALA A 35 6.75 -5.98 18.83
CA ALA A 35 7.24 -7.21 19.47
C ALA A 35 6.35 -8.43 19.13
N ARG A 36 5.04 -8.24 18.97
CA ARG A 36 4.14 -9.29 18.49
C ARG A 36 4.38 -9.60 17.01
N ALA A 37 4.55 -8.58 16.17
CA ALA A 37 4.86 -8.74 14.75
C ALA A 37 6.18 -9.48 14.51
N ALA A 38 7.18 -9.26 15.37
CA ALA A 38 8.47 -9.94 15.32
C ALA A 38 8.37 -11.47 15.50
N LYS A 39 7.22 -11.99 15.98
CA LYS A 39 6.96 -13.43 16.06
C LYS A 39 6.62 -14.07 14.71
N VAL A 40 6.26 -13.27 13.69
CA VAL A 40 5.85 -13.75 12.37
C VAL A 40 7.06 -14.31 11.61
N ALA A 41 7.00 -15.59 11.25
CA ALA A 41 8.06 -16.21 10.47
C ALA A 41 8.20 -15.61 9.05
N GLY A 42 9.29 -14.88 8.84
CA GLY A 42 9.67 -14.33 7.53
C GLY A 42 9.16 -12.92 7.24
N LEU A 43 8.55 -12.25 8.23
CA LEU A 43 8.35 -10.80 8.20
C LEU A 43 9.71 -10.11 8.36
N THR A 44 9.97 -9.07 7.58
CA THR A 44 11.26 -8.37 7.58
C THR A 44 11.13 -6.90 7.94
N ASP A 45 10.01 -6.29 7.61
CA ASP A 45 9.80 -4.86 7.68
C ASP A 45 8.44 -4.51 8.27
N LEU A 46 8.29 -3.25 8.70
CA LEU A 46 7.02 -2.63 9.08
C LEU A 46 6.85 -1.30 8.35
N ASP A 47 5.61 -0.96 8.01
CA ASP A 47 5.25 0.42 7.73
C ASP A 47 4.64 1.07 8.96
N LEU A 48 5.02 2.32 9.19
CA LEU A 48 4.59 3.08 10.35
C LEU A 48 3.62 4.19 9.95
N ASN A 49 2.59 4.41 10.75
CA ASN A 49 1.66 5.50 10.52
C ASN A 49 2.16 6.75 11.22
N PHE A 50 2.22 7.86 10.50
CA PHE A 50 2.55 9.15 11.09
C PHE A 50 1.28 10.02 11.21
N PRO A 51 1.02 10.62 12.39
CA PRO A 51 1.89 10.68 13.58
C PRO A 51 1.73 9.52 14.58
N ASP A 52 0.80 8.59 14.40
CA ASP A 52 0.36 7.66 15.46
C ASP A 52 1.44 6.77 16.07
N HIS A 53 2.40 6.32 15.27
CA HIS A 53 3.42 5.37 15.68
C HIS A 53 4.72 6.05 16.13
N VAL A 54 4.74 7.38 16.21
CA VAL A 54 5.94 8.15 16.58
C VAL A 54 5.67 8.92 17.87
N ASP A 55 6.00 8.30 19.00
CA ASP A 55 5.89 8.87 20.36
C ASP A 55 7.25 9.28 20.96
N GLU A 56 8.34 8.93 20.29
CA GLU A 56 9.72 9.25 20.65
C GLU A 56 10.53 9.66 19.42
N LYS A 57 11.85 9.86 19.58
CA LYS A 57 12.72 10.17 18.45
C LYS A 57 12.68 9.05 17.40
N PRO A 58 12.40 9.34 16.12
CA PRO A 58 12.29 8.32 15.09
C PRO A 58 13.50 7.39 14.97
N ALA A 59 14.72 7.89 15.19
CA ALA A 59 15.94 7.06 15.19
C ALA A 59 15.98 6.06 16.36
N GLU A 60 15.49 6.45 17.55
CA GLU A 60 15.45 5.57 18.71
C GLU A 60 14.39 4.48 18.55
N MET A 61 13.23 4.86 18.01
CA MET A 61 12.17 3.94 17.61
C MET A 61 12.67 2.92 16.58
N ALA A 62 13.30 3.36 15.49
CA ALA A 62 13.83 2.48 14.45
C ALA A 62 14.87 1.49 15.00
N ARG A 63 15.73 1.94 15.93
CA ARG A 63 16.67 1.06 16.63
C ARG A 63 15.94 -0.03 17.44
N LYS A 64 14.89 0.31 18.19
CA LYS A 64 14.11 -0.68 18.96
C LYS A 64 13.40 -1.70 18.06
N LEU A 65 12.94 -1.28 16.89
CA LEU A 65 12.42 -2.22 15.88
C LEU A 65 13.53 -3.17 15.39
N GLY A 66 14.73 -2.62 15.15
CA GLY A 66 15.91 -3.41 14.79
C GLY A 66 16.32 -4.43 15.86
N ASP A 67 16.20 -4.08 17.15
CA ASP A 67 16.49 -4.97 18.28
C ASP A 67 15.57 -6.20 18.33
N VAL A 68 14.36 -6.10 17.77
CA VAL A 68 13.42 -7.23 17.61
C VAL A 68 13.46 -7.86 16.21
N GLY A 69 14.41 -7.46 15.36
CA GLY A 69 14.65 -8.04 14.05
C GLY A 69 13.79 -7.50 12.91
N LEU A 70 13.12 -6.35 13.11
CA LEU A 70 12.28 -5.71 12.09
C LEU A 70 12.89 -4.39 11.63
N SER A 71 12.83 -4.13 10.33
CA SER A 71 13.25 -2.85 9.72
C SER A 71 12.04 -1.95 9.46
N VAL A 72 12.29 -0.65 9.23
CA VAL A 72 11.26 0.28 8.75
C VAL A 72 11.28 0.27 7.23
N ASN A 73 10.18 -0.13 6.58
CA ASN A 73 10.06 -0.04 5.12
C ASN A 73 9.65 1.38 4.71
N GLY A 74 8.54 1.89 5.22
CA GLY A 74 8.04 3.23 4.91
C GLY A 74 7.21 3.83 6.03
N PHE A 75 6.85 5.10 5.84
CA PHE A 75 5.85 5.78 6.66
C PHE A 75 4.61 6.05 5.82
N ALA A 76 3.43 6.06 6.44
CA ALA A 76 2.17 6.41 5.80
C ALA A 76 1.47 7.54 6.57
N MET A 77 1.03 8.57 5.87
CA MET A 77 0.36 9.72 6.50
C MET A 77 -1.04 9.40 7.00
N ARG A 78 -1.42 10.06 8.10
CA ARG A 78 -2.76 10.04 8.67
C ARG A 78 -3.26 11.46 8.94
N TYR A 79 -4.38 11.82 8.31
CA TYR A 79 -4.98 13.15 8.39
C TYR A 79 -6.27 13.14 9.25
N TYR A 80 -6.13 12.88 10.55
CA TYR A 80 -7.25 12.93 11.50
C TYR A 80 -6.92 13.57 12.85
N SER A 81 -5.70 14.07 13.05
CA SER A 81 -5.30 14.81 14.25
C SER A 81 -6.11 16.10 14.42
N ASN A 82 -6.38 16.80 13.31
CA ASN A 82 -7.30 17.93 13.25
C ASN A 82 -8.65 17.48 12.65
N PRO A 83 -9.79 17.59 13.37
CA PRO A 83 -11.11 17.29 12.83
C PRO A 83 -11.49 18.07 11.57
N ALA A 84 -10.88 19.23 11.33
CA ALA A 84 -11.10 20.05 10.14
C ALA A 84 -10.64 19.35 8.84
N PHE A 85 -9.70 18.40 8.92
CA PHE A 85 -9.27 17.62 7.77
C PHE A 85 -10.40 16.81 7.13
N LYS A 86 -11.51 16.56 7.81
CA LYS A 86 -12.69 15.89 7.23
C LYS A 86 -13.24 16.57 5.97
N LEU A 87 -12.96 17.85 5.76
CA LEU A 87 -13.36 18.60 4.56
C LEU A 87 -12.24 18.68 3.50
N GLY A 88 -11.15 17.92 3.66
CA GLY A 88 -9.95 17.94 2.82
C GLY A 88 -8.70 18.21 3.67
N ALA A 89 -7.60 17.52 3.38
CA ALA A 89 -6.29 17.84 3.96
C ALA A 89 -5.61 18.91 3.10
N PHE A 90 -5.12 18.54 1.92
CA PHE A 90 -4.48 19.46 0.97
C PHE A 90 -5.49 20.30 0.19
N THR A 91 -6.76 19.92 0.20
CA THR A 91 -7.82 20.53 -0.59
C THR A 91 -8.85 21.28 0.25
N ASN A 92 -8.61 21.39 1.56
CA ASN A 92 -9.49 22.13 2.47
C ASN A 92 -9.75 23.55 1.96
N PRO A 93 -10.97 24.10 2.06
CA PRO A 93 -11.21 25.51 1.70
C PRO A 93 -10.42 26.49 2.59
N ASP A 94 -10.17 26.15 3.86
CA ASP A 94 -9.35 26.96 4.76
C ASP A 94 -7.86 26.75 4.49
N ILE A 95 -7.16 27.84 4.12
CA ILE A 95 -5.72 27.84 3.86
C ILE A 95 -4.89 27.45 5.08
N ALA A 96 -5.35 27.77 6.29
CA ALA A 96 -4.64 27.41 7.51
C ALA A 96 -4.65 25.89 7.71
N VAL A 97 -5.77 25.23 7.42
CA VAL A 97 -5.90 23.77 7.50
C VAL A 97 -5.05 23.09 6.42
N ARG A 98 -5.04 23.61 5.19
CA ARG A 98 -4.14 23.10 4.13
C ARG A 98 -2.67 23.20 4.54
N ARG A 99 -2.28 24.35 5.10
CA ARG A 99 -0.92 24.59 5.55
C ARG A 99 -0.52 23.61 6.65
N GLU A 100 -1.39 23.40 7.64
CA GLU A 100 -1.18 22.42 8.71
C GLU A 100 -0.99 21.00 8.15
N ALA A 101 -1.82 20.56 7.19
CA ALA A 101 -1.67 19.25 6.57
C ALA A 101 -0.33 19.10 5.84
N ILE A 102 0.07 20.10 5.06
CA ILE A 102 1.35 20.10 4.32
C ILE A 102 2.54 20.05 5.29
N ASP A 103 2.52 20.88 6.34
CA ASP A 103 3.60 20.93 7.33
C ASP A 103 3.66 19.63 8.17
N LEU A 104 2.51 19.04 8.48
CA LEU A 104 2.43 17.71 9.11
C LEU A 104 3.05 16.63 8.21
N THR A 105 2.81 16.67 6.90
CA THR A 105 3.40 15.73 5.94
C THR A 105 4.91 15.91 5.83
N LYS A 106 5.41 17.15 5.84
CA LYS A 106 6.87 17.41 5.91
C LYS A 106 7.50 16.85 7.18
N ALA A 107 6.85 17.04 8.33
CA ALA A 107 7.31 16.45 9.59
C ALA A 107 7.30 14.91 9.53
N GLY A 108 6.32 14.30 8.87
CA GLY A 108 6.30 12.86 8.60
C GLY A 108 7.47 12.41 7.72
N ILE A 109 7.81 13.18 6.68
CA ILE A 109 8.96 12.92 5.82
C ILE A 109 10.24 12.97 6.64
N ASP A 110 10.44 14.04 7.43
CA ASP A 110 11.61 14.18 8.31
C ASP A 110 11.72 13.01 9.29
N ALA A 111 10.59 12.56 9.85
CA ALA A 111 10.55 11.42 10.75
C ALA A 111 10.91 10.10 10.05
N ALA A 112 10.43 9.88 8.83
CA ALA A 112 10.80 8.72 8.02
C ALA A 112 12.31 8.70 7.74
N ARG A 113 12.88 9.86 7.37
CA ARG A 113 14.32 10.03 7.13
C ARG A 113 15.15 9.75 8.37
N GLU A 114 14.75 10.29 9.52
CA GLU A 114 15.42 10.05 10.80
C GLU A 114 15.33 8.57 11.23
N ALA A 115 14.23 7.89 10.90
CA ALA A 115 14.06 6.44 11.11
C ALA A 115 14.83 5.58 10.08
N GLY A 116 15.51 6.18 9.11
CA GLY A 116 16.32 5.47 8.10
C GLY A 116 15.52 4.95 6.90
N SER A 117 14.25 5.35 6.75
CA SER A 117 13.46 5.09 5.54
C SER A 117 13.49 6.29 4.60
N ASN A 118 13.32 6.04 3.31
CA ASN A 118 13.15 7.06 2.28
C ASN A 118 11.80 6.94 1.55
N LEU A 119 10.81 6.28 2.14
CA LEU A 119 9.50 6.07 1.53
C LEU A 119 8.41 6.70 2.40
N MET A 120 7.66 7.63 1.81
CA MET A 120 6.47 8.24 2.40
C MET A 120 5.26 7.97 1.52
N THR A 121 4.29 7.21 2.04
CA THR A 121 3.02 6.93 1.38
C THR A 121 1.98 7.99 1.76
N LEU A 122 1.39 8.62 0.75
CA LEU A 122 0.28 9.55 0.88
C LEU A 122 -0.99 8.90 0.37
N TRP A 123 -1.85 8.52 1.30
CA TRP A 123 -3.25 8.24 1.03
C TRP A 123 -4.09 9.44 1.45
N LEU A 124 -4.58 10.19 0.47
CA LEU A 124 -5.28 11.46 0.66
C LEU A 124 -6.80 11.26 0.73
N GLY A 125 -7.24 10.28 1.52
CA GLY A 125 -8.66 9.88 1.57
C GLY A 125 -9.64 10.97 2.03
N GLN A 126 -9.15 12.07 2.61
CA GLN A 126 -10.00 13.21 2.98
C GLN A 126 -10.25 14.19 1.82
N ASP A 127 -9.44 14.10 0.78
CA ASP A 127 -9.36 15.06 -0.32
C ASP A 127 -10.28 14.62 -1.45
N GLY A 128 -11.37 15.37 -1.61
CA GLY A 128 -12.52 14.93 -2.39
C GLY A 128 -13.79 15.69 -2.04
N PHE A 129 -14.91 15.17 -2.52
CA PHE A 129 -16.24 15.76 -2.32
C PHE A 129 -17.32 14.68 -2.20
N ASP A 130 -18.47 15.07 -1.66
CA ASP A 130 -19.60 14.18 -1.39
C ASP A 130 -20.86 14.54 -2.19
N TYR A 131 -21.00 15.80 -2.60
CA TYR A 131 -22.18 16.30 -3.30
C TYR A 131 -21.83 17.01 -4.60
N ALA A 132 -22.73 16.92 -5.59
CA ALA A 132 -22.68 17.80 -6.76
C ALA A 132 -22.77 19.27 -6.33
N PHE A 133 -22.01 20.15 -6.99
CA PHE A 133 -21.89 21.58 -6.65
C PHE A 133 -21.28 21.90 -5.27
N GLN A 134 -20.65 20.93 -4.59
CA GLN A 134 -19.98 21.17 -3.32
C GLN A 134 -18.72 22.04 -3.44
N ALA A 135 -17.98 21.90 -4.53
CA ALA A 135 -16.66 22.51 -4.69
C ALA A 135 -16.38 22.92 -6.14
N ASP A 136 -15.45 23.86 -6.30
CA ASP A 136 -14.81 24.14 -7.58
C ASP A 136 -13.74 23.08 -7.85
N TYR A 137 -13.99 22.22 -8.83
CA TYR A 137 -13.11 21.09 -9.16
C TYR A 137 -11.72 21.54 -9.62
N ALA A 138 -11.60 22.67 -10.32
CA ALA A 138 -10.31 23.16 -10.77
C ALA A 138 -9.49 23.67 -9.58
N ALA A 139 -10.13 24.36 -8.63
CA ALA A 139 -9.47 24.80 -7.41
C ALA A 139 -9.03 23.63 -6.52
N LEU A 140 -9.88 22.60 -6.36
CA LEU A 140 -9.51 21.39 -5.62
C LEU A 140 -8.31 20.69 -6.24
N TRP A 141 -8.33 20.46 -7.57
CA TRP A 141 -7.22 19.85 -8.27
C TRP A 141 -5.93 20.66 -8.11
N GLN A 142 -5.99 21.98 -8.29
CA GLN A 142 -4.81 22.83 -8.15
C GLN A 142 -4.23 22.79 -6.72
N HIS A 143 -5.09 22.80 -5.69
CA HIS A 143 -4.64 22.70 -4.31
C HIS A 143 -3.93 21.37 -4.01
N GLU A 144 -4.47 20.26 -4.52
CA GLU A 144 -3.86 18.93 -4.38
C GLU A 144 -2.47 18.89 -5.05
N ILE A 145 -2.41 19.34 -6.31
CA ILE A 145 -1.18 19.39 -7.10
C ILE A 145 -0.12 20.27 -6.43
N ASP A 146 -0.50 21.44 -5.92
CA ASP A 146 0.42 22.34 -5.24
C ASP A 146 0.90 21.78 -3.89
N GLY A 147 0.00 21.15 -3.12
CA GLY A 147 0.33 20.48 -1.86
C GLY A 147 1.31 19.33 -2.06
N ILE A 148 1.04 18.41 -2.99
CA ILE A 148 1.93 17.29 -3.30
C ILE A 148 3.27 17.80 -3.84
N ARG A 149 3.28 18.82 -4.71
CA ARG A 149 4.52 19.43 -5.21
C ARG A 149 5.37 19.98 -4.07
N GLU A 150 4.75 20.67 -3.12
CA GLU A 150 5.46 21.27 -1.99
C GLU A 150 6.08 20.22 -1.07
N VAL A 151 5.35 19.14 -0.74
CA VAL A 151 5.89 18.06 0.11
C VAL A 151 6.96 17.24 -0.61
N ALA A 152 6.80 16.97 -1.91
CA ALA A 152 7.82 16.25 -2.69
C ALA A 152 9.09 17.09 -2.89
N ALA A 153 8.98 18.42 -2.93
CA ALA A 153 10.13 19.33 -3.00
C ALA A 153 10.85 19.53 -1.66
N HIS A 154 10.21 19.21 -0.54
CA HIS A 154 10.78 19.33 0.81
C HIS A 154 12.01 18.43 1.01
N ASP A 155 11.95 17.18 0.54
CA ASP A 155 13.08 16.26 0.49
C ASP A 155 13.10 15.48 -0.84
N PRO A 156 13.92 15.90 -1.82
CA PRO A 156 14.06 15.23 -3.11
C PRO A 156 14.59 13.78 -3.02
N ASP A 157 15.24 13.40 -1.92
CA ASP A 157 15.76 12.05 -1.70
C ASP A 157 14.73 11.11 -1.07
N CYS A 158 13.59 11.64 -0.59
CA CYS A 158 12.45 10.85 -0.13
C CYS A 158 11.51 10.55 -1.31
N GLN A 159 11.18 9.28 -1.52
CA GLN A 159 10.19 8.85 -2.50
C GLN A 159 8.78 9.06 -1.91
N ILE A 160 7.97 9.84 -2.62
CA ILE A 160 6.58 10.11 -2.25
C ILE A 160 5.68 9.19 -3.07
N SER A 161 5.07 8.23 -2.41
CA SER A 161 4.20 7.22 -3.02
C SER A 161 2.74 7.62 -2.87
N LEU A 162 2.06 7.89 -3.99
CA LEU A 162 0.64 8.22 -4.00
C LEU A 162 -0.18 6.93 -4.02
N GLU A 163 -0.95 6.70 -2.97
CA GLU A 163 -1.87 5.58 -2.84
C GLU A 163 -3.29 6.06 -3.19
N TYR A 164 -3.78 5.64 -4.35
CA TYR A 164 -5.12 6.00 -4.80
C TYR A 164 -6.18 5.07 -4.20
N LYS A 165 -7.39 5.60 -4.04
CA LYS A 165 -8.57 4.86 -3.59
C LYS A 165 -9.81 5.57 -4.13
N PRO A 166 -10.80 4.86 -4.72
CA PRO A 166 -11.98 5.48 -5.30
C PRO A 166 -12.75 6.42 -4.36
N ASN A 167 -12.91 5.99 -3.12
CA ASN A 167 -13.67 6.67 -2.08
C ASN A 167 -13.34 6.06 -0.70
N GLU A 168 -14.07 6.50 0.34
CA GLU A 168 -13.86 6.28 1.77
C GLU A 168 -12.64 7.04 2.32
N PRO A 169 -12.82 7.98 3.27
CA PRO A 169 -14.08 8.44 3.85
C PRO A 169 -14.89 9.40 2.96
N ARG A 170 -14.29 10.08 1.97
CA ARG A 170 -15.07 10.90 1.02
C ARG A 170 -15.81 10.03 0.03
N SER A 171 -16.96 10.48 -0.46
CA SER A 171 -17.77 9.74 -1.42
C SER A 171 -17.14 9.70 -2.82
N TYR A 172 -16.31 10.70 -3.15
CA TYR A 172 -15.48 10.76 -4.35
C TYR A 172 -14.09 11.32 -4.00
N SER A 173 -13.04 10.52 -4.20
CA SER A 173 -11.64 10.93 -4.06
C SER A 173 -11.15 11.68 -5.30
N LEU A 174 -10.26 12.66 -5.14
CA LEU A 174 -9.61 13.31 -6.30
C LEU A 174 -8.62 12.39 -7.01
N MET A 175 -8.10 11.37 -6.33
CA MET A 175 -7.26 10.32 -6.91
C MET A 175 -7.96 8.97 -6.75
N PRO A 176 -8.97 8.68 -7.61
CA PRO A 176 -9.77 7.47 -7.48
C PRO A 176 -9.13 6.23 -8.12
N ASP A 177 -8.23 6.42 -9.10
CA ASP A 177 -7.71 5.37 -9.98
C ASP A 177 -6.26 5.64 -10.42
N ALA A 178 -5.63 4.66 -11.09
CA ALA A 178 -4.24 4.76 -11.52
C ALA A 178 -4.03 5.85 -12.58
N ALA A 179 -4.97 5.99 -13.51
CA ALA A 179 -4.83 6.92 -14.63
C ALA A 179 -4.83 8.38 -14.17
N THR A 180 -5.77 8.74 -13.30
CA THR A 180 -5.89 10.08 -12.69
C THR A 180 -4.67 10.38 -11.82
N THR A 181 -4.19 9.40 -11.06
CA THR A 181 -2.96 9.53 -10.26
C THR A 181 -1.73 9.78 -11.15
N LEU A 182 -1.62 9.08 -12.28
CA LEU A 182 -0.54 9.29 -13.25
C LEU A 182 -0.63 10.65 -13.96
N LEU A 183 -1.83 11.20 -14.15
CA LEU A 183 -2.01 12.58 -14.64
C LEU A 183 -1.48 13.59 -13.61
N ALA A 184 -1.82 13.43 -12.33
CA ALA A 184 -1.31 14.28 -11.26
C ALA A 184 0.23 14.24 -11.18
N ILE A 185 0.83 13.04 -11.18
CA ILE A 185 2.29 12.88 -11.15
C ILE A 185 2.95 13.59 -12.33
N ARG A 186 2.39 13.44 -13.54
CA ARG A 186 2.90 14.10 -14.74
C ARG A 186 2.83 15.62 -14.64
N GLU A 187 1.73 16.17 -14.12
CA GLU A 187 1.54 17.60 -13.96
C GLU A 187 2.48 18.20 -12.88
N ILE A 188 2.74 17.46 -11.80
CA ILE A 188 3.68 17.89 -10.77
C ILE A 188 5.12 17.86 -11.30
N GLY A 189 5.49 16.81 -12.04
CA GLY A 189 6.75 16.73 -12.77
C GLY A 189 8.01 16.53 -11.92
N LEU A 190 7.87 16.08 -10.67
CA LEU A 190 9.00 15.81 -9.77
C LEU A 190 9.43 14.33 -9.81
N PRO A 191 10.75 14.04 -9.80
CA PRO A 191 11.27 12.69 -10.08
C PRO A 191 11.12 11.70 -8.93
N ASN A 192 10.82 12.17 -7.72
CA ASN A 192 10.64 11.35 -6.52
C ASN A 192 9.18 10.94 -6.27
N LEU A 193 8.28 11.23 -7.20
CA LEU A 193 6.89 10.77 -7.14
C LEU A 193 6.72 9.39 -7.80
N GLY A 194 5.77 8.62 -7.25
CA GLY A 194 5.35 7.35 -7.80
C GLY A 194 4.02 6.90 -7.20
N VAL A 195 3.67 5.64 -7.41
CA VAL A 195 2.38 5.07 -7.04
C VAL A 195 2.57 3.91 -6.07
N THR A 196 1.71 3.83 -5.07
CA THR A 196 1.43 2.59 -4.32
C THR A 196 0.23 1.92 -4.96
N LEU A 197 0.36 0.64 -5.32
CA LEU A 197 -0.80 -0.17 -5.71
C LEU A 197 -1.27 -0.99 -4.52
N ASP A 198 -2.45 -0.64 -4.01
CA ASP A 198 -3.21 -1.50 -3.12
C ASP A 198 -4.17 -2.37 -3.93
N PHE A 199 -4.07 -3.68 -3.75
CA PHE A 199 -4.79 -4.65 -4.57
C PHE A 199 -6.31 -4.50 -4.45
N ALA A 200 -6.84 -4.31 -3.24
CA ALA A 200 -8.26 -4.08 -3.03
C ALA A 200 -8.70 -2.72 -3.59
N HIS A 201 -7.87 -1.67 -3.51
CA HIS A 201 -8.18 -0.37 -4.15
C HIS A 201 -8.22 -0.47 -5.67
N VAL A 202 -7.29 -1.21 -6.28
CA VAL A 202 -7.25 -1.43 -7.73
C VAL A 202 -8.51 -2.18 -8.19
N LEU A 203 -8.89 -3.25 -7.48
CA LEU A 203 -10.14 -3.94 -7.75
C LEU A 203 -11.36 -3.04 -7.53
N TYR A 204 -11.33 -2.22 -6.47
CA TYR A 204 -12.42 -1.31 -6.14
C TYR A 204 -12.59 -0.19 -7.18
N ALA A 205 -11.50 0.21 -7.84
CA ALA A 205 -11.50 1.13 -8.97
C ALA A 205 -11.98 0.48 -10.29
N ASP A 206 -12.38 -0.81 -10.25
CA ASP A 206 -12.74 -1.62 -11.42
C ASP A 206 -11.58 -1.75 -12.43
N GLU A 207 -10.34 -1.77 -11.94
CA GLU A 207 -9.14 -1.89 -12.75
C GLU A 207 -8.62 -3.33 -12.83
N GLN A 208 -7.90 -3.66 -13.92
CA GLN A 208 -7.16 -4.91 -14.03
C GLN A 208 -5.78 -4.75 -13.37
N PRO A 209 -5.43 -5.50 -12.30
CA PRO A 209 -4.25 -5.19 -11.49
C PRO A 209 -2.90 -5.23 -12.22
N ALA A 210 -2.66 -6.25 -13.05
CA ALA A 210 -1.42 -6.33 -13.81
C ALA A 210 -1.34 -5.20 -14.85
N PHE A 211 -2.45 -4.83 -15.49
CA PHE A 211 -2.49 -3.72 -16.44
C PHE A 211 -2.23 -2.37 -15.75
N ALA A 212 -2.82 -2.13 -14.57
CA ALA A 212 -2.54 -0.93 -13.76
C ALA A 212 -1.04 -0.84 -13.42
N ALA A 213 -0.43 -1.95 -12.97
CA ALA A 213 1.01 -2.02 -12.72
C ALA A 213 1.85 -1.72 -13.96
N ALA A 214 1.50 -2.29 -15.12
CA ALA A 214 2.20 -2.02 -16.37
C ALA A 214 2.09 -0.54 -16.81
N LEU A 215 0.94 0.11 -16.59
CA LEU A 215 0.75 1.53 -16.86
C LEU A 215 1.60 2.40 -15.92
N VAL A 216 1.63 2.06 -14.63
CA VAL A 216 2.48 2.74 -13.65
C VAL A 216 3.95 2.63 -14.03
N ALA A 217 4.45 1.42 -14.32
CA ALA A 217 5.83 1.19 -14.73
C ALA A 217 6.20 1.94 -16.02
N ARG A 218 5.23 2.16 -16.92
CA ARG A 218 5.43 2.89 -18.17
C ARG A 218 5.52 4.41 -17.99
N HIS A 219 4.78 4.97 -17.03
CA HIS A 219 4.57 6.41 -16.92
C HIS A 219 5.13 7.04 -15.64
N SER A 220 5.53 6.24 -14.67
CA SER A 220 6.04 6.66 -13.37
C SER A 220 6.86 5.52 -12.71
N LYS A 221 6.91 5.48 -11.38
CA LYS A 221 7.51 4.44 -10.55
C LYS A 221 6.44 3.73 -9.74
N LEU A 222 6.53 2.40 -9.64
CA LEU A 222 5.83 1.64 -8.63
C LEU A 222 6.69 1.65 -7.35
N LEU A 223 6.27 2.42 -6.35
CA LEU A 223 7.02 2.64 -5.12
C LEU A 223 6.54 1.74 -3.96
N GLY A 224 5.27 1.33 -3.99
CA GLY A 224 4.68 0.44 -3.00
C GLY A 224 3.74 -0.60 -3.63
N VAL A 225 3.67 -1.77 -3.01
CA VAL A 225 2.71 -2.83 -3.35
C VAL A 225 2.07 -3.31 -2.05
N HIS A 226 0.81 -2.95 -1.87
CA HIS A 226 -0.04 -3.41 -0.77
C HIS A 226 -0.89 -4.58 -1.28
N LEU A 227 -0.66 -5.77 -0.73
CA LEU A 227 -1.42 -6.98 -1.04
C LEU A 227 -2.41 -7.30 0.07
N ASN A 228 -3.65 -7.38 -0.37
CA ASN A 228 -4.82 -7.85 0.35
C ASN A 228 -5.76 -8.43 -0.71
N ASP A 229 -7.00 -8.70 -0.34
CA ASP A 229 -8.04 -9.09 -1.28
C ASP A 229 -9.40 -8.56 -0.81
N GLY A 230 -10.42 -8.65 -1.64
CA GLY A 230 -11.76 -8.18 -1.34
C GLY A 230 -12.74 -8.55 -2.43
N TYR A 231 -13.99 -8.16 -2.30
CA TYR A 231 -15.04 -8.42 -3.31
C TYR A 231 -15.22 -7.26 -4.30
N ALA A 232 -14.17 -6.44 -4.49
CA ALA A 232 -14.10 -5.31 -5.44
C ALA A 232 -15.14 -4.19 -5.24
N LYS A 233 -15.88 -4.19 -4.13
CA LYS A 233 -16.94 -3.19 -3.84
C LYS A 233 -16.57 -2.17 -2.78
N ARG A 234 -15.45 -2.41 -2.09
CA ARG A 234 -14.86 -1.61 -1.03
C ARG A 234 -13.51 -2.23 -0.69
N ASP A 235 -12.81 -1.58 0.23
CA ASP A 235 -11.62 -2.13 0.85
C ASP A 235 -12.01 -3.08 2.01
N ASP A 236 -12.03 -4.39 1.72
CA ASP A 236 -12.39 -5.42 2.69
C ASP A 236 -11.20 -5.86 3.58
N GLY A 237 -9.96 -5.59 3.15
CA GLY A 237 -8.73 -6.02 3.83
C GLY A 237 -8.61 -7.53 4.09
N LEU A 238 -9.07 -8.37 3.15
CA LEU A 238 -8.95 -9.83 3.27
C LEU A 238 -7.51 -10.31 3.02
N MET A 239 -7.21 -11.54 3.43
CA MET A 239 -5.95 -12.21 3.12
C MET A 239 -5.70 -12.29 1.61
N VAL A 240 -4.43 -12.18 1.22
CA VAL A 240 -4.00 -12.16 -0.19
C VAL A 240 -4.46 -13.39 -0.97
N GLY A 241 -5.11 -13.14 -2.11
CA GLY A 241 -5.58 -14.18 -3.04
C GLY A 241 -6.73 -15.05 -2.53
N ALA A 242 -7.45 -14.61 -1.49
CA ALA A 242 -8.63 -15.31 -0.97
C ALA A 242 -9.81 -15.34 -1.97
N VAL A 243 -9.91 -14.33 -2.83
CA VAL A 243 -10.97 -14.19 -3.85
C VAL A 243 -10.38 -14.18 -5.26
N HIS A 244 -9.29 -13.43 -5.46
CA HIS A 244 -8.72 -13.14 -6.78
C HIS A 244 -7.29 -13.71 -6.94
N THR A 245 -7.13 -15.01 -6.70
CA THR A 245 -5.82 -15.71 -6.77
C THR A 245 -5.10 -15.51 -8.11
N LEU A 246 -5.82 -15.66 -9.23
CA LEU A 246 -5.23 -15.55 -10.57
C LEU A 246 -4.74 -14.14 -10.88
N GLN A 247 -5.55 -13.12 -10.59
CA GLN A 247 -5.16 -11.71 -10.79
C GLN A 247 -3.98 -11.32 -9.88
N THR A 248 -3.90 -11.89 -8.66
CA THR A 248 -2.75 -11.70 -7.77
C THR A 248 -1.46 -12.29 -8.39
N ILE A 249 -1.53 -13.52 -8.92
CA ILE A 249 -0.38 -14.17 -9.58
C ILE A 249 0.05 -13.36 -10.82
N GLU A 250 -0.91 -12.88 -11.61
CA GLU A 250 -0.64 -12.07 -12.79
C GLU A 250 0.03 -10.73 -12.42
N LEU A 251 -0.47 -10.04 -11.37
CA LEU A 251 0.15 -8.84 -10.83
C LEU A 251 1.59 -9.12 -10.37
N LEU A 252 1.81 -10.16 -9.57
CA LEU A 252 3.14 -10.54 -9.09
C LEU A 252 4.12 -10.80 -10.24
N ARG A 253 3.66 -11.46 -11.30
CA ARG A 253 4.45 -11.65 -12.53
C ARG A 253 4.76 -10.30 -13.19
N GLN A 254 3.79 -9.41 -13.30
CA GLN A 254 3.97 -8.12 -13.97
C GLN A 254 4.97 -7.23 -13.22
N ILE A 255 4.75 -6.98 -11.92
CA ILE A 255 5.65 -6.11 -11.13
C ILE A 255 7.08 -6.65 -11.07
N ARG A 256 7.24 -7.98 -11.11
CA ARG A 256 8.56 -8.63 -11.17
C ARG A 256 9.24 -8.38 -12.51
N ARG A 257 8.51 -8.46 -13.63
CA ARG A 257 9.04 -8.12 -14.97
C ARG A 257 9.42 -6.64 -15.07
N ASP A 258 8.67 -5.78 -14.39
CA ASP A 258 8.92 -4.34 -14.35
C ASP A 258 10.05 -3.95 -13.37
N GLY A 259 10.59 -4.91 -12.62
CA GLY A 259 11.74 -4.71 -11.75
C GLY A 259 11.44 -4.17 -10.35
N TYR A 260 10.20 -4.32 -9.87
CA TYR A 260 9.85 -3.96 -8.49
C TYR A 260 10.69 -4.76 -7.49
N ALA A 261 11.36 -4.05 -6.58
CA ALA A 261 12.26 -4.63 -5.57
C ALA A 261 11.93 -4.17 -4.14
N GLY A 262 10.83 -3.43 -3.96
CA GLY A 262 10.34 -3.02 -2.65
C GLY A 262 9.76 -4.19 -1.85
N ALA A 263 9.39 -3.93 -0.59
CA ALA A 263 8.68 -4.92 0.21
C ALA A 263 7.29 -5.20 -0.37
N ILE A 264 6.82 -6.44 -0.22
CA ILE A 264 5.39 -6.75 -0.36
C ILE A 264 4.75 -6.47 0.99
N TYR A 265 3.92 -5.43 1.05
CA TYR A 265 3.23 -5.02 2.27
C TYR A 265 1.86 -5.69 2.33
N PHE A 266 1.49 -6.26 3.48
CA PHE A 266 0.15 -6.81 3.70
C PHE A 266 -0.75 -5.78 4.38
N ASP A 267 -1.67 -5.19 3.61
CA ASP A 267 -2.69 -4.27 4.11
C ASP A 267 -4.00 -4.99 4.43
N THR A 268 -3.93 -5.91 5.40
CA THR A 268 -5.05 -6.76 5.79
C THR A 268 -5.62 -6.34 7.15
N PHE A 269 -6.90 -6.63 7.39
CA PHE A 269 -7.65 -6.18 8.57
C PHE A 269 -8.14 -7.34 9.47
N PRO A 270 -7.23 -8.14 10.06
CA PRO A 270 -7.63 -9.18 11.02
C PRO A 270 -8.31 -8.61 12.27
N ASP A 271 -8.10 -7.33 12.58
CA ASP A 271 -8.76 -6.57 13.65
C ASP A 271 -10.27 -6.42 13.45
N MET A 272 -10.73 -6.33 12.20
CA MET A 272 -12.17 -6.26 11.88
C MET A 272 -12.93 -7.54 12.21
N THR A 273 -12.24 -8.69 12.23
CA THR A 273 -12.84 -10.02 12.46
C THR A 273 -12.33 -10.71 13.72
N GLY A 274 -11.39 -10.09 14.45
CA GLY A 274 -10.82 -10.63 15.69
C GLY A 274 -9.89 -11.82 15.48
N LEU A 275 -9.29 -11.96 14.29
CA LEU A 275 -8.36 -13.03 13.94
C LEU A 275 -6.99 -12.82 14.60
N ASP A 276 -6.21 -13.90 14.69
CA ASP A 276 -4.82 -13.82 15.15
C ASP A 276 -3.92 -13.23 14.06
N PRO A 277 -3.37 -12.01 14.25
CA PRO A 277 -2.59 -11.31 13.23
C PRO A 277 -1.24 -11.97 12.94
N VAL A 278 -0.66 -12.72 13.90
CA VAL A 278 0.60 -13.42 13.67
C VAL A 278 0.38 -14.52 12.64
N HIS A 279 -0.57 -15.41 12.91
CA HIS A 279 -0.87 -16.53 12.02
C HIS A 279 -1.39 -16.05 10.65
N GLU A 280 -2.23 -15.02 10.63
CA GLU A 280 -2.73 -14.41 9.39
C GLU A 280 -1.58 -13.91 8.50
N CYS A 281 -0.62 -13.17 9.08
CA CYS A 281 0.51 -12.65 8.32
C CYS A 281 1.45 -13.79 7.83
N GLU A 282 1.65 -14.85 8.64
CA GLU A 282 2.41 -16.02 8.21
C GLU A 282 1.77 -16.73 7.01
N VAL A 283 0.44 -16.86 7.02
CA VAL A 283 -0.32 -17.45 5.92
C VAL A 283 -0.21 -16.59 4.67
N ASN A 284 -0.32 -15.26 4.77
CA ASN A 284 -0.11 -14.36 3.64
C ASN A 284 1.29 -14.49 3.02
N ILE A 285 2.34 -14.48 3.85
CA ILE A 285 3.73 -14.69 3.40
C ILE A 285 3.88 -16.03 2.68
N ALA A 286 3.34 -17.11 3.26
CA ALA A 286 3.40 -18.44 2.68
C ALA A 286 2.65 -18.51 1.33
N THR A 287 1.50 -17.84 1.22
CA THR A 287 0.69 -17.76 0.02
C THR A 287 1.42 -17.00 -1.09
N VAL A 288 1.97 -15.81 -0.84
CA VAL A 288 2.75 -15.06 -1.83
C VAL A 288 3.98 -15.87 -2.29
N LYS A 289 4.69 -16.54 -1.37
CA LYS A 289 5.81 -17.43 -1.73
C LYS A 289 5.36 -18.58 -2.63
N ARG A 290 4.15 -19.14 -2.45
CA ARG A 290 3.58 -20.16 -3.34
C ARG A 290 3.25 -19.58 -4.72
N MET A 291 2.63 -18.41 -4.76
CA MET A 291 2.30 -17.70 -6.00
C MET A 291 3.56 -17.36 -6.80
N LEU A 292 4.63 -16.87 -6.16
CA LEU A 292 5.91 -16.60 -6.82
C LEU A 292 6.54 -17.87 -7.41
N ARG A 293 6.38 -19.04 -6.78
CA ARG A 293 6.79 -20.33 -7.39
C ARG A 293 5.93 -20.71 -8.60
N VAL A 294 4.67 -20.30 -8.66
CA VAL A 294 3.85 -20.42 -9.89
C VAL A 294 4.42 -19.50 -10.96
N VAL A 295 4.67 -18.23 -10.63
CA VAL A 295 5.27 -17.25 -11.56
C VAL A 295 6.60 -17.76 -12.13
N GLU A 296 7.51 -18.27 -11.29
CA GLU A 296 8.79 -18.82 -11.74
C GLU A 296 8.65 -20.02 -12.69
N ARG A 297 7.62 -20.84 -12.52
CA ARG A 297 7.33 -21.96 -13.45
C ARG A 297 6.81 -21.43 -14.78
N LEU A 298 5.88 -20.47 -14.75
CA LEU A 298 5.34 -19.83 -15.94
C LEU A 298 6.40 -19.05 -16.73
N GLU A 299 7.36 -18.41 -16.05
CA GLU A 299 8.47 -17.70 -16.69
C GLU A 299 9.48 -18.63 -17.39
N LYS A 300 9.54 -19.90 -17.00
CA LYS A 300 10.39 -20.92 -17.62
C LYS A 300 9.67 -21.68 -18.74
N ASP A 301 8.39 -21.39 -18.98
CA ASP A 301 7.56 -22.06 -19.98
C ASP A 301 7.21 -21.12 -21.15
N ASN A 302 7.84 -21.36 -22.30
CA ASN A 302 7.60 -20.57 -23.51
C ASN A 302 6.20 -20.76 -24.12
N ARG A 303 5.44 -21.79 -23.69
CA ARG A 303 4.05 -22.00 -24.14
C ARG A 303 3.20 -20.79 -23.77
N LEU A 304 3.36 -20.24 -22.56
CA LEU A 304 2.57 -19.10 -22.12
C LEU A 304 2.89 -17.86 -22.95
N SER A 305 4.16 -17.54 -23.20
CA SER A 305 4.52 -16.41 -24.05
C SER A 305 3.97 -16.55 -25.47
N THR A 306 4.03 -17.77 -26.03
CA THR A 306 3.48 -18.04 -27.38
C THR A 306 1.97 -17.85 -27.42
N ALA A 307 1.26 -18.28 -26.37
CA ALA A 307 -0.18 -18.11 -26.27
C ALA A 307 -0.56 -16.62 -26.13
N VAL A 308 0.17 -15.86 -25.31
CA VAL A 308 -0.02 -14.41 -25.15
C VAL A 308 0.22 -13.66 -26.47
N ASP A 309 1.30 -13.95 -27.19
CA ASP A 309 1.63 -13.30 -28.48
C ASP A 309 0.53 -13.52 -29.54
N ARG A 310 -0.20 -14.63 -29.43
CA ARG A 310 -1.31 -14.98 -30.34
C ARG A 310 -2.68 -14.58 -29.80
N GLN A 311 -2.74 -13.99 -28.61
CA GLN A 311 -3.97 -13.73 -27.86
C GLN A 311 -4.85 -14.99 -27.69
N ASP A 312 -4.22 -16.15 -27.55
CA ASP A 312 -4.89 -17.43 -27.34
C ASP A 312 -5.20 -17.60 -25.84
N ALA A 313 -6.35 -17.09 -25.43
CA ALA A 313 -6.80 -17.17 -24.04
C ALA A 313 -7.06 -18.62 -23.58
N VAL A 314 -7.45 -19.53 -24.48
CA VAL A 314 -7.74 -20.93 -24.14
C VAL A 314 -6.43 -21.65 -23.79
N ALA A 315 -5.41 -21.51 -24.64
CA ALA A 315 -4.09 -22.09 -24.36
C ALA A 315 -3.47 -21.45 -23.11
N SER A 316 -3.55 -20.11 -22.98
CA SER A 316 -3.03 -19.39 -21.80
C SER A 316 -3.67 -19.91 -20.51
N GLN A 317 -5.00 -20.06 -20.50
CA GLN A 317 -5.73 -20.56 -19.34
C GLN A 317 -5.36 -22.01 -19.01
N ALA A 318 -5.26 -22.90 -20.00
CA ALA A 318 -4.87 -24.29 -19.77
C ALA A 318 -3.47 -24.39 -19.12
N ILE A 319 -2.50 -23.62 -19.61
CA ILE A 319 -1.14 -23.58 -19.06
C ILE A 319 -1.12 -23.05 -17.63
N ILE A 320 -1.89 -22.00 -17.34
CA ILE A 320 -1.98 -21.43 -16.00
C ILE A 320 -2.61 -22.43 -15.02
N GLN A 321 -3.68 -23.12 -15.43
CA GLN A 321 -4.33 -24.15 -14.63
C GLN A 321 -3.37 -25.32 -14.34
N GLU A 322 -2.65 -25.81 -15.36
CA GLU A 322 -1.62 -26.85 -15.20
C GLU A 322 -0.56 -26.41 -14.17
N ALA A 323 -0.10 -25.15 -14.25
CA ALA A 323 0.88 -24.62 -13.32
C ALA A 323 0.31 -24.51 -11.88
N MET A 324 -0.95 -24.14 -11.72
CA MET A 324 -1.56 -23.94 -10.40
C MET A 324 -2.02 -25.24 -9.73
N LEU A 325 -2.70 -26.10 -10.48
CA LEU A 325 -3.40 -27.28 -9.98
C LEU A 325 -2.61 -28.57 -10.19
N GLY A 326 -1.56 -28.53 -11.01
CA GLY A 326 -0.79 -29.70 -11.44
C GLY A 326 -1.25 -30.21 -12.81
N PRO A 327 -0.46 -31.11 -13.42
CA PRO A 327 -0.83 -31.72 -14.70
C PRO A 327 -2.05 -32.64 -14.54
N ASP A 328 -2.80 -32.79 -15.64
CA ASP A 328 -3.81 -33.84 -15.74
C ASP A 328 -3.13 -35.21 -15.52
N SER A 329 -3.74 -36.03 -14.65
CA SER A 329 -3.28 -37.39 -14.31
C SER A 329 -3.38 -38.34 -15.49
#